data_AF-A0AA87ZKG3-F1
#
_entry.id   AF-A0AA87ZKG3-F1
#
_cell.length_a   1.000
_cell.length_b   1.000
_cell.length_c   1.000
_cell.angle_alpha   90.00
_cell.angle_beta   90.00
_cell.angle_gamma   90.00
#
_symmetry.space_group_name_H-M   'P 1'
#
loop_
_entity.id
_entity.type
_entity.pdbx_description
1 polymer ?
#
loop_
_entity_poly.entity_id
_entity_poly.type
_entity_poly.pdbx_seq_one_letter_code
_entity_poly.pdbx_strand_id
1 'polypeptide(L)'
;MSSTIKVIFASLSFLSVAEFCWNTLHMNSVADIFIGKHTAGQVVFSDPYRVSPYNRWNSPPLDHNAEAVRNDNALKVEIAELKSKFVERTQALIYGDLHTGSVMVTQESTQVIDPEFAFYGPIGFDVGAFLGNRILAYFAQDGHADAKNDRKVYVSHIFDLFFTFF
;
A
#
# COMPACT_ATOMS: atom_id res chain seq x y z
N MET A 1 8.14 14.68 11.87
CA MET A 1 8.18 13.66 10.80
C MET A 1 7.95 12.22 11.27
N SER A 2 8.11 11.88 12.56
CA SER A 2 7.92 10.52 13.07
C SER A 2 6.48 10.16 13.50
N SER A 3 5.61 11.16 13.68
CA SER A 3 4.25 10.97 14.23
C SER A 3 3.15 10.79 13.17
N THR A 4 3.35 11.23 11.93
CA THR A 4 2.30 11.21 10.88
C THR A 4 2.07 9.81 10.30
N ILE A 5 3.10 8.97 10.26
CA ILE A 5 3.00 7.58 9.76
C ILE A 5 2.27 6.68 10.78
N LYS A 6 2.39 6.98 12.08
CA LYS A 6 1.75 6.18 13.15
C LYS A 6 0.23 6.33 13.19
N VAL A 7 -0.33 7.44 12.71
CA VAL A 7 -1.78 7.71 12.78
C VAL A 7 -2.56 6.96 11.70
N ILE A 8 -1.95 6.66 10.54
CA ILE A 8 -2.64 6.01 9.41
C ILE A 8 -2.95 4.52 9.69
N PHE A 9 -2.14 3.84 10.51
CA PHE A 9 -2.31 2.40 10.77
C PHE A 9 -3.08 2.06 12.04
N ALA A 10 -3.22 2.98 13.00
CA ALA A 10 -3.83 2.70 14.30
C ALA A 10 -5.36 2.76 14.31
N SER A 11 -6.01 3.40 13.33
CA SER A 11 -7.46 3.65 13.35
C SER A 11 -8.33 2.56 12.70
N LEU A 12 -7.74 1.54 12.07
CA LEU A 12 -8.49 0.50 11.32
C LEU A 12 -8.66 -0.83 12.08
N SER A 13 -8.50 -0.86 13.40
CA SER A 13 -8.64 -2.08 14.21
C SER A 13 -10.08 -2.51 14.52
N PHE A 14 -11.10 -1.84 13.97
CA PHE A 14 -12.50 -2.17 14.21
C PHE A 14 -13.26 -2.26 12.91
N LEU A 15 -13.40 -3.50 12.40
CA LEU A 15 -14.51 -4.05 11.60
C LEU A 15 -13.99 -5.25 10.78
N SER A 16 -14.14 -6.45 11.34
CA SER A 16 -14.09 -7.70 10.57
C SER A 16 -15.37 -7.76 9.72
N VAL A 17 -15.33 -7.18 8.52
CA VAL A 17 -16.52 -7.14 7.63
C VAL A 17 -16.78 -8.53 7.01
N ALA A 18 -15.77 -9.39 6.89
CA ALA A 18 -15.94 -10.66 6.17
C ALA A 18 -16.65 -11.77 6.95
N GLU A 19 -16.48 -11.84 8.28
CA GLU A 19 -17.23 -12.80 9.11
C GLU A 19 -18.74 -12.46 9.14
N PHE A 20 -19.11 -11.21 8.82
CA PHE A 20 -20.51 -10.78 8.75
C PHE A 20 -21.22 -11.23 7.47
N CYS A 21 -20.49 -11.38 6.36
CA CYS A 21 -21.07 -11.73 5.06
C CYS A 21 -20.87 -13.20 4.65
N TRP A 22 -19.95 -13.93 5.29
CA TRP A 22 -19.55 -15.26 4.83
C TRP A 22 -19.27 -16.23 6.00
N ASN A 23 -19.69 -17.49 5.87
CA ASN A 23 -19.37 -18.53 6.86
C ASN A 23 -17.91 -19.01 6.69
N THR A 24 -17.27 -19.37 7.80
CA THR A 24 -15.84 -19.77 7.89
C THR A 24 -15.43 -20.84 6.88
N LEU A 25 -16.30 -21.83 6.63
CA LEU A 25 -16.05 -22.90 5.65
C LEU A 25 -15.82 -22.35 4.23
N HIS A 26 -16.54 -21.28 3.91
CA HIS A 26 -16.57 -20.72 2.58
C HIS A 26 -15.45 -19.68 2.40
N MET A 27 -14.85 -19.14 3.48
CA MET A 27 -13.60 -18.37 3.42
C MET A 27 -12.40 -19.31 3.20
N ASN A 28 -12.41 -20.49 3.84
CA ASN A 28 -11.34 -21.47 3.68
C ASN A 28 -11.29 -22.10 2.27
N SER A 29 -12.43 -22.29 1.60
CA SER A 29 -12.47 -22.89 0.26
C SER A 29 -11.87 -22.01 -0.85
N VAL A 30 -11.77 -20.70 -0.64
CA VAL A 30 -11.22 -19.72 -1.61
C VAL A 30 -9.81 -19.26 -1.24
N ALA A 31 -9.33 -19.55 -0.03
CA ALA A 31 -8.00 -19.13 0.44
C ALA A 31 -6.85 -19.80 -0.35
N ASP A 32 -7.05 -21.01 -0.86
CA ASP A 32 -6.01 -21.81 -1.53
C ASP A 32 -5.81 -21.48 -3.02
N ILE A 33 -6.64 -20.60 -3.60
CA ILE A 33 -6.65 -20.33 -5.06
C ILE A 33 -5.68 -19.20 -5.45
N PHE A 34 -5.26 -18.37 -4.50
CA PHE A 34 -4.65 -17.08 -4.83
C PHE A 34 -3.15 -16.99 -4.51
N ILE A 35 -2.36 -16.75 -5.57
CA ILE A 35 -0.90 -16.77 -5.57
C ILE A 35 -0.28 -15.49 -4.96
N GLY A 36 -1.06 -14.42 -4.83
CA GLY A 36 -0.54 -13.07 -4.57
C GLY A 36 0.16 -12.86 -3.23
N LYS A 37 -0.19 -13.66 -2.21
CA LYS A 37 0.34 -13.56 -0.85
C LYS A 37 1.86 -13.76 -0.77
N HIS A 38 2.41 -14.66 -1.59
CA HIS A 38 3.84 -14.95 -1.58
C HIS A 38 4.66 -13.81 -2.16
N THR A 39 4.26 -13.31 -3.34
CA THR A 39 4.96 -12.23 -4.04
C THR A 39 4.97 -10.95 -3.22
N ALA A 40 3.79 -10.50 -2.75
CA ALA A 40 3.68 -9.31 -1.91
C ALA A 40 4.49 -9.43 -0.61
N GLY A 41 4.46 -10.60 0.04
CA GLY A 41 5.25 -10.90 1.23
C GLY A 41 6.76 -10.69 1.05
N GLN A 42 7.27 -10.96 -0.15
CA GLN A 42 8.68 -10.73 -0.48
C GLN A 42 8.95 -9.26 -0.84
N VAL A 43 8.24 -8.72 -1.83
CA VAL A 43 8.62 -7.43 -2.45
C VAL A 43 8.17 -6.21 -1.63
N VAL A 44 7.08 -6.31 -0.86
CA VAL A 44 6.58 -5.22 0.00
C VAL A 44 7.23 -5.28 1.38
N PHE A 45 7.31 -6.46 1.98
CA PHE A 45 7.64 -6.61 3.41
C PHE A 45 9.05 -7.11 3.71
N SER A 46 9.84 -7.50 2.70
CA SER A 46 11.15 -8.13 2.94
C SER A 46 12.29 -7.46 2.16
N ASP A 47 12.20 -7.45 0.83
CA ASP A 47 13.33 -7.08 -0.03
C ASP A 47 13.84 -5.65 0.20
N PRO A 48 13.01 -4.60 0.37
CA PRO A 48 13.48 -3.24 0.62
C PRO A 48 14.37 -3.09 1.88
N TYR A 49 14.22 -3.99 2.85
CA TYR A 49 14.86 -3.91 4.18
C TYR A 49 16.12 -4.77 4.29
N ARG A 50 16.60 -5.34 3.18
CA ARG A 50 17.83 -6.16 3.09
C ARG A 50 18.55 -5.92 1.77
N VAL A 51 19.75 -6.47 1.63
CA VAL A 51 20.41 -6.55 0.32
C VAL A 51 19.67 -7.59 -0.51
N SER A 52 19.18 -7.18 -1.68
CA SER A 52 18.47 -8.04 -2.64
C SER A 52 18.92 -7.68 -4.06
N PRO A 53 19.18 -8.66 -4.94
CA PRO A 53 19.52 -8.40 -6.34
C PRO A 53 18.36 -7.80 -7.15
N TYR A 54 17.14 -7.83 -6.60
CA TYR A 54 15.93 -7.32 -7.25
C TYR A 54 15.66 -5.84 -6.94
N ASN A 55 16.24 -5.31 -5.86
CA ASN A 55 16.02 -3.92 -5.50
C ASN A 55 16.70 -3.00 -6.51
N ARG A 56 15.98 -1.94 -6.90
CA ARG A 56 16.48 -0.88 -7.78
C ARG A 56 16.01 0.47 -7.29
N TRP A 57 16.83 1.49 -7.50
CA TRP A 57 16.54 2.88 -7.18
C TRP A 57 17.38 3.79 -8.09
N ASN A 58 17.12 5.10 -8.05
CA ASN A 58 17.93 6.08 -8.77
C ASN A 58 19.31 6.22 -8.11
N SER A 59 20.29 5.51 -8.66
CA SER A 59 21.69 5.54 -8.21
C SER A 59 22.51 6.48 -9.08
N PRO A 60 23.48 7.23 -8.52
CA PRO A 60 23.88 7.27 -7.10
C PRO A 60 23.05 8.12 -6.12
N PRO A 61 22.15 9.06 -6.51
CA PRO A 61 21.58 10.01 -5.55
C PRO A 61 20.87 9.42 -4.33
N LEU A 62 20.28 8.22 -4.47
CA LEU A 62 19.50 7.56 -3.41
C LEU A 62 20.22 6.40 -2.71
N ASP A 63 21.50 6.17 -2.99
CA ASP A 63 22.25 5.03 -2.41
C ASP A 63 22.26 5.08 -0.87
N HIS A 64 22.52 6.25 -0.31
CA HIS A 64 22.50 6.47 1.15
C HIS A 64 21.09 6.28 1.73
N ASN A 65 20.02 6.70 1.03
CA ASN A 65 18.65 6.48 1.48
C ASN A 65 18.30 4.99 1.51
N ALA A 66 18.68 4.24 0.47
CA ALA A 66 18.47 2.81 0.40
C ALA A 66 19.26 2.08 1.52
N GLU A 67 20.48 2.52 1.82
CA GLU A 67 21.27 2.01 2.95
C GLU A 67 20.62 2.33 4.30
N ALA A 68 20.15 3.57 4.50
CA ALA A 68 19.48 3.98 5.73
C ALA A 68 18.24 3.13 6.02
N VAL A 69 17.40 2.86 5.02
CA VAL A 69 16.23 1.96 5.17
C VAL A 69 16.65 0.55 5.59
N ARG A 70 17.72 0.01 5.01
CA ARG A 70 18.23 -1.33 5.37
C ARG A 70 18.90 -1.38 6.74
N ASN A 71 19.35 -0.26 7.29
CA ASN A 71 20.04 -0.21 8.58
C ASN A 71 19.14 0.30 9.73
N ASP A 72 17.90 0.72 9.44
CA ASP A 72 16.94 1.14 10.45
C ASP A 72 16.27 -0.09 11.13
N ASN A 73 16.70 -0.38 12.35
CA ASN A 73 16.15 -1.48 13.15
C ASN A 73 14.72 -1.22 13.63
N ALA A 74 14.36 0.03 13.91
CA ALA A 74 13.01 0.34 14.38
C ALA A 74 12.00 0.11 13.24
N LEU A 75 12.34 0.57 12.03
CA LEU A 75 11.55 0.30 10.83
C LEU A 75 11.40 -1.20 10.56
N LYS A 76 12.46 -1.98 10.74
CA LYS A 76 12.43 -3.45 10.59
C LYS A 76 11.49 -4.15 11.57
N VAL A 77 11.39 -3.67 12.81
CA VAL A 77 10.44 -4.22 13.79
C VAL A 77 9.01 -3.95 13.33
N GLU A 78 8.70 -2.70 12.99
CA GLU A 78 7.35 -2.31 12.55
C GLU A 78 6.92 -3.08 11.29
N ILE A 79 7.79 -3.22 10.29
CA ILE A 79 7.46 -3.96 9.07
C ILE A 79 7.34 -5.48 9.32
N ALA A 80 8.09 -6.04 10.27
CA ALA A 80 7.96 -7.45 10.65
C ALA A 80 6.59 -7.73 11.29
N GLU A 81 6.09 -6.82 12.14
CA GLU A 81 4.74 -6.91 12.70
C GLU A 81 3.65 -6.82 11.62
N LEU A 82 3.80 -5.89 10.67
CA LEU A 82 2.87 -5.76 9.54
C LEU A 82 2.91 -7.01 8.64
N LYS A 83 4.09 -7.59 8.40
CA LYS A 83 4.27 -8.84 7.66
C LYS A 83 3.57 -10.01 8.35
N SER A 84 3.73 -10.14 9.67
CA SER A 84 3.02 -11.17 10.45
C SER A 84 1.50 -11.00 10.31
N LYS A 85 0.97 -9.78 10.48
CA LYS A 85 -0.45 -9.50 10.25
C LYS A 85 -0.92 -9.85 8.83
N PHE A 86 -0.12 -9.53 7.81
CA PHE A 86 -0.42 -9.86 6.41
C PHE A 86 -0.46 -11.36 6.15
N VAL A 87 0.43 -12.13 6.78
CA VAL A 87 0.50 -13.59 6.64
C VAL A 87 -0.58 -14.30 7.46
N GLU A 88 -0.89 -13.82 8.65
CA GLU A 88 -1.69 -14.56 9.63
C GLU A 88 -3.15 -14.12 9.71
N ARG A 89 -3.46 -12.85 9.39
CA ARG A 89 -4.83 -12.33 9.58
C ARG A 89 -5.66 -12.35 8.30
N THR A 90 -6.72 -13.14 8.34
CA THR A 90 -7.75 -13.23 7.30
C THR A 90 -8.96 -12.38 7.68
N GLN A 91 -8.95 -11.08 7.39
CA GLN A 91 -10.04 -10.17 7.76
C GLN A 91 -11.07 -9.97 6.65
N ALA A 92 -10.64 -9.97 5.39
CA ALA A 92 -11.50 -9.88 4.22
C ALA A 92 -10.83 -10.42 2.97
N LEU A 93 -11.62 -10.74 1.94
CA LEU A 93 -11.09 -10.91 0.60
C LEU A 93 -10.62 -9.53 0.10
N ILE A 94 -9.32 -9.30 0.21
CA ILE A 94 -8.67 -8.07 -0.24
C ILE A 94 -8.23 -8.22 -1.68
N TYR A 95 -8.09 -7.09 -2.35
CA TYR A 95 -7.63 -6.94 -3.73
C TYR A 95 -6.17 -7.35 -3.91
N GLY A 96 -5.31 -7.03 -2.93
CA GLY A 96 -3.93 -7.52 -2.87
C GLY A 96 -2.92 -6.74 -3.72
N ASP A 97 -3.36 -5.85 -4.61
CA ASP A 97 -2.51 -4.88 -5.32
C ASP A 97 -3.28 -3.60 -5.75
N LEU A 98 -3.96 -2.95 -4.80
CA LEU A 98 -4.84 -1.80 -5.08
C LEU A 98 -4.06 -0.48 -5.21
N HIS A 99 -3.13 -0.40 -6.15
CA HIS A 99 -2.42 0.84 -6.48
C HIS A 99 -3.16 1.68 -7.53
N THR A 100 -2.74 2.92 -7.78
CA THR A 100 -3.42 3.81 -8.73
C THR A 100 -3.39 3.31 -10.18
N GLY A 101 -2.48 2.40 -10.54
CA GLY A 101 -2.48 1.72 -11.84
C GLY A 101 -3.60 0.67 -12.00
N SER A 102 -4.21 0.23 -10.90
CA SER A 102 -5.30 -0.77 -10.85
C SER A 102 -6.68 -0.10 -10.86
N VAL A 103 -6.72 1.21 -11.09
CA VAL A 103 -7.95 2.02 -11.12
C VAL A 103 -8.00 2.81 -12.42
N MET A 104 -9.00 2.51 -13.25
CA MET A 104 -9.31 3.26 -14.46
C MET A 104 -10.39 4.29 -14.18
N VAL A 105 -10.18 5.52 -14.64
CA VAL A 105 -11.08 6.64 -14.37
C VAL A 105 -11.47 7.40 -15.64
N THR A 106 -12.71 7.85 -15.67
CA THR A 106 -13.16 8.98 -16.47
C THR A 106 -13.65 10.08 -15.53
N GLN A 107 -14.18 11.18 -16.06
CA GLN A 107 -14.82 12.19 -15.22
C GLN A 107 -16.08 11.66 -14.50
N GLU A 108 -16.71 10.62 -15.04
CA GLU A 108 -18.01 10.10 -14.58
C GLU A 108 -17.96 8.64 -14.11
N SER A 109 -16.80 7.97 -14.23
CA SER A 109 -16.65 6.56 -13.91
C SER A 109 -15.34 6.26 -13.21
N THR A 110 -15.37 5.29 -12.31
CA THR A 110 -14.20 4.74 -11.63
C THR A 110 -14.37 3.24 -11.57
N GLN A 111 -13.41 2.51 -12.14
CA GLN A 111 -13.44 1.05 -12.24
C GLN A 111 -12.13 0.49 -11.69
N VAL A 112 -12.24 -0.48 -10.80
CA VAL A 112 -11.07 -1.22 -10.26
C VAL A 112 -10.88 -2.47 -11.10
N ILE A 113 -9.65 -2.73 -11.56
CA ILE A 113 -9.33 -3.74 -12.58
C ILE A 113 -8.05 -4.50 -12.25
N ASP A 114 -8.02 -5.80 -12.53
CA ASP A 114 -6.89 -6.73 -12.30
C ASP A 114 -6.74 -7.28 -10.85
N PRO A 115 -7.75 -7.97 -10.27
CA PRO A 115 -7.68 -8.54 -8.92
C PRO A 115 -6.91 -9.88 -8.87
N GLU A 116 -5.85 -10.07 -9.67
CA GLU A 116 -5.13 -11.35 -9.73
C GLU A 116 -4.37 -11.70 -8.44
N PHE A 117 -4.09 -10.69 -7.61
CA PHE A 117 -3.45 -10.82 -6.31
C PHE A 117 -4.44 -10.98 -5.14
N ALA A 118 -5.75 -11.05 -5.40
CA ALA A 118 -6.76 -11.02 -4.35
C ALA A 118 -6.61 -12.21 -3.40
N PHE A 119 -6.72 -12.03 -2.08
CA PHE A 119 -6.67 -13.15 -1.13
C PHE A 119 -7.32 -12.74 0.20
N TYR A 120 -7.52 -13.69 1.12
CA TYR A 120 -7.99 -13.34 2.46
C TYR A 120 -6.86 -12.74 3.31
N GLY A 121 -6.93 -11.43 3.54
CA GLY A 121 -5.89 -10.65 4.20
C GLY A 121 -6.45 -9.53 5.07
N PRO A 122 -5.57 -8.66 5.61
CA PRO A 122 -5.98 -7.52 6.42
C PRO A 122 -6.53 -6.38 5.55
N ILE A 123 -7.70 -5.84 5.90
CA ILE A 123 -8.39 -4.77 5.14
C ILE A 123 -7.49 -3.54 4.94
N GLY A 124 -6.66 -3.24 5.95
CA GLY A 124 -5.73 -2.11 5.90
C GLY A 124 -4.67 -2.21 4.79
N PHE A 125 -4.45 -3.38 4.19
CA PHE A 125 -3.50 -3.54 3.10
C PHE A 125 -3.95 -2.80 1.83
N ASP A 126 -5.19 -3.00 1.38
CA ASP A 126 -5.72 -2.32 0.18
C ASP A 126 -5.85 -0.82 0.40
N VAL A 127 -6.38 -0.42 1.57
CA VAL A 127 -6.51 1.00 1.95
C VAL A 127 -5.14 1.66 1.96
N GLY A 128 -4.14 1.00 2.55
CA GLY A 128 -2.76 1.47 2.60
C GLY A 128 -2.11 1.56 1.21
N ALA A 129 -2.33 0.56 0.35
CA ALA A 129 -1.79 0.56 -1.02
C ALA A 129 -2.35 1.73 -1.84
N PHE A 130 -3.66 1.96 -1.79
CA PHE A 130 -4.30 3.05 -2.53
C PHE A 130 -3.86 4.42 -2.02
N LEU A 131 -3.91 4.63 -0.69
CA LEU A 131 -3.48 5.90 -0.08
C LEU A 131 -1.99 6.16 -0.26
N GLY A 132 -1.15 5.14 -0.09
CA GLY A 132 0.29 5.22 -0.32
C GLY A 132 0.63 5.67 -1.74
N ASN A 133 -0.05 5.12 -2.74
CA ASN A 133 0.14 5.55 -4.13
C ASN A 133 -0.31 6.99 -4.38
N ARG A 134 -1.35 7.48 -3.69
CA ARG A 134 -1.72 8.90 -3.75
C ARG A 134 -0.67 9.81 -3.12
N ILE A 135 -0.05 9.38 -2.01
CA ILE A 135 1.08 10.10 -1.40
C ILE A 135 2.29 10.12 -2.35
N LEU A 136 2.59 9.01 -3.03
CA LEU A 136 3.62 8.99 -4.07
C LEU A 136 3.29 9.96 -5.21
N ALA A 137 2.03 9.97 -5.67
CA ALA A 137 1.58 10.92 -6.69
C ALA A 137 1.74 12.37 -6.24
N TYR A 138 1.45 12.69 -4.97
CA TYR A 138 1.69 14.00 -4.38
C TYR A 138 3.18 14.41 -4.48
N PHE A 139 4.10 13.56 -4.02
CA PHE A 139 5.54 13.86 -4.05
C PHE A 139 6.13 13.89 -5.47
N ALA A 140 5.52 13.21 -6.43
CA ALA A 140 5.98 13.23 -7.82
C ALA A 140 5.67 14.55 -8.55
N GLN A 141 4.73 15.36 -8.07
CA GLN A 141 4.21 16.50 -8.84
C GLN A 141 5.26 17.56 -9.15
N ASP A 142 6.18 17.87 -8.22
CA ASP A 142 7.24 18.85 -8.46
C ASP A 142 8.15 18.44 -9.62
N GLY A 143 8.36 17.13 -9.82
CA GLY A 143 9.13 16.59 -10.96
C GLY A 143 8.39 16.67 -12.30
N HIS A 144 7.07 16.91 -12.28
CA HIS A 144 6.23 17.09 -13.46
C HIS A 144 5.86 18.56 -13.72
N ALA A 145 6.36 19.49 -12.91
CA ALA A 145 6.13 20.92 -13.11
C ALA A 145 6.91 21.44 -14.32
N ASP A 146 6.30 22.36 -15.08
CA ASP A 146 6.92 23.02 -16.22
C ASP A 146 6.57 24.52 -16.26
N ALA A 147 7.03 25.21 -17.30
CA ALA A 147 6.78 26.64 -17.46
C ALA A 147 5.28 27.01 -17.63
N LYS A 148 4.42 26.05 -18.00
CA LYS A 148 2.99 26.26 -18.21
C LYS A 148 2.16 25.89 -16.98
N ASN A 149 2.63 24.94 -16.17
CA ASN A 149 1.90 24.44 -15.01
C ASN A 149 2.87 24.07 -13.87
N ASP A 150 2.81 24.83 -12.78
CA ASP A 150 3.63 24.60 -11.59
C ASP A 150 3.10 23.47 -10.68
N ARG A 151 1.99 22.84 -11.07
CA ARG A 151 1.31 21.73 -10.39
C ARG A 151 0.79 22.05 -8.98
N LYS A 152 0.95 23.27 -8.44
CA LYS A 152 0.59 23.59 -7.06
C LYS A 152 -0.91 23.45 -6.78
N VAL A 153 -1.75 23.88 -7.71
CA VAL A 153 -3.21 23.71 -7.61
C VAL A 153 -3.58 22.22 -7.55
N TYR A 154 -2.93 21.40 -8.39
CA TYR A 154 -3.18 19.97 -8.43
C TYR A 154 -2.68 19.25 -7.16
N VAL A 155 -1.52 19.66 -6.63
CA VAL A 155 -0.98 19.19 -5.34
C VAL A 155 -1.95 19.51 -4.20
N SER A 156 -2.52 20.71 -4.16
CA SER A 156 -3.56 21.07 -3.18
C SER A 156 -4.76 20.14 -3.28
N HIS A 157 -5.28 19.89 -4.49
CA HIS A 157 -6.40 18.97 -4.66
C HIS A 157 -6.09 17.54 -4.18
N ILE A 158 -4.88 17.03 -4.45
CA ILE A 158 -4.48 15.70 -3.94
C ILE A 158 -4.47 15.69 -2.41
N PHE A 159 -3.95 16.75 -1.78
CA PHE A 159 -3.86 16.90 -0.34
C PHE A 159 -5.24 17.04 0.32
N ASP A 160 -6.09 17.91 -0.21
CA ASP A 160 -7.43 18.17 0.35
C ASP A 160 -8.28 16.89 0.32
N LEU A 161 -8.21 16.11 -0.75
CA LEU A 161 -8.86 14.80 -0.84
C LEU A 161 -8.29 13.76 0.14
N PHE A 162 -7.08 13.94 0.67
CA PHE A 162 -6.52 13.04 1.68
C PHE A 162 -7.04 13.37 3.08
N PHE A 163 -7.18 14.66 3.43
CA PHE A 163 -7.56 15.10 4.77
C PHE A 163 -9.06 15.39 4.95
N THR A 164 -9.85 15.47 3.88
CA THR A 164 -11.31 15.70 4.00
C THR A 164 -12.07 14.43 4.40
N PHE A 165 -11.47 13.24 4.27
CA PHE A 165 -12.11 11.94 4.51
C PHE A 165 -11.65 11.22 5.81
N PHE A 166 -10.75 11.83 6.59
CA PHE A 166 -10.28 11.35 7.90
C PHE A 166 -10.33 12.48 8.92
#